data_AF-A0A7V7AAC7-F1
#
_entry.id   AF-A0A7V7AAC7-F1
#
_cell.length_a   1.000
_cell.length_b   1.000
_cell.length_c   1.000
_cell.angle_alpha   90.00
_cell.angle_beta   90.00
_cell.angle_gamma   90.00
#
_symmetry.space_group_name_H-M   'P 1'
#
loop_
_entity.id
_entity.type
_entity.pdbx_description
1 polymer ?
#
loop_
_entity_poly.entity_id
_entity_poly.type
_entity_poly.pdbx_seq_one_letter_code
_entity_poly.pdbx_strand_id
1 'polypeptide(L)'
;MKKRGFTLTEIVLSVTILVSIGLIVALGFNKMFDQNKDETKLSFEDQVLSSTDLYLLNNQNLMNELQTERGYITITIGQLMSAGFLDSNLLDPETNEV
;
A
#
# COMPACT_ATOMS: atom_id res chain seq x y z
N MET A 1 28.06 51.72 6.39
CA MET A 1 27.94 50.38 5.80
C MET A 1 26.87 50.41 4.72
N LYS A 2 27.19 50.12 3.45
CA LYS A 2 26.18 50.10 2.36
C LYS A 2 25.37 48.80 2.46
N LYS A 3 24.09 48.88 2.80
CA LYS A 3 23.16 47.74 2.70
C LYS A 3 22.95 47.44 1.20
N ARG A 4 23.52 46.34 0.70
CA ARG A 4 23.22 45.84 -0.65
C ARG A 4 22.00 44.93 -0.53
N GLY A 5 20.84 45.44 -0.94
CA GLY A 5 19.64 44.63 -1.12
C GLY A 5 19.74 43.79 -2.40
N PHE A 6 18.88 42.78 -2.52
CA PHE A 6 18.73 41.99 -3.74
C PHE A 6 18.30 42.89 -4.91
N THR A 7 18.86 42.63 -6.09
CA THR A 7 18.42 43.30 -7.32
C THR A 7 17.13 42.68 -7.83
N LEU A 8 16.33 43.47 -8.55
CA LEU A 8 15.02 43.05 -9.05
C LEU A 8 15.14 41.85 -10.00
N THR A 9 16.21 41.78 -10.78
CA THR A 9 16.55 40.66 -11.67
C THR A 9 16.85 39.38 -10.91
N GLU A 10 17.58 39.45 -9.80
CA GLU A 10 17.88 38.27 -8.97
C GLU A 10 16.62 37.72 -8.29
N ILE A 11 15.67 38.59 -7.90
CA ILE A 11 14.38 38.16 -7.34
C ILE A 11 13.58 37.39 -8.39
N VAL A 12 13.44 37.94 -9.61
CA VAL A 12 12.70 37.28 -10.69
C VAL A 12 13.31 35.93 -11.05
N LEU A 13 14.65 35.85 -11.12
CA LEU A 13 15.35 34.60 -11.39
C LEU A 13 15.10 33.56 -10.28
N SER A 14 15.17 33.99 -9.02
CA SER A 14 14.94 33.11 -7.87
C SER A 14 13.51 32.57 -7.82
N VAL A 15 12.52 33.40 -8.11
CA VAL A 15 11.10 32.99 -8.17
C VAL A 15 10.88 31.98 -9.31
N THR A 16 11.51 32.21 -10.46
CA THR A 16 11.40 31.29 -11.60
C THR A 16 11.93 29.89 -11.25
N ILE A 17 13.11 29.83 -10.62
CA ILE A 17 13.70 28.57 -10.17
C ILE A 17 12.80 27.89 -9.14
N LEU A 18 12.24 28.64 -8.20
CA LEU A 18 11.36 28.10 -7.16
C LEU A 18 10.09 27.48 -7.75
N VAL A 19 9.47 28.14 -8.73
CA VAL A 19 8.29 27.62 -9.45
C VAL A 19 8.64 26.34 -10.21
N SER A 20 9.78 26.30 -10.90
CA SER A 20 10.22 25.10 -11.62
C SER A 20 10.44 23.92 -10.68
N ILE A 21 11.07 24.12 -9.53
CA ILE A 21 11.25 23.08 -8.52
C ILE A 21 9.90 22.61 -7.99
N GLY A 22 8.99 23.54 -7.67
CA GLY A 22 7.65 23.22 -7.17
C GLY A 22 6.86 22.32 -8.13
N LEU A 23 6.94 22.58 -9.44
CA LEU A 23 6.29 21.74 -10.45
C LEU A 23 6.86 20.32 -10.50
N ILE A 24 8.19 20.17 -10.46
CA ILE A 24 8.83 18.85 -10.47
C ILE A 24 8.44 18.05 -9.23
N VAL A 25 8.45 18.69 -8.06
CA VAL A 25 8.10 18.06 -6.78
C VAL A 25 6.65 17.62 -6.77
N ALA A 26 5.72 18.46 -7.25
CA ALA A 26 4.30 18.11 -7.31
C ALA A 26 4.03 16.87 -8.18
N LEU A 27 4.65 16.77 -9.36
CA LEU A 27 4.53 15.59 -10.22
C LEU A 27 5.15 14.34 -9.57
N GLY A 28 6.28 14.51 -8.88
CA GLY A 28 6.93 13.44 -8.13
C GLY A 28 6.04 12.88 -7.01
N PHE A 29 5.39 13.76 -6.25
CA PHE A 29 4.46 13.36 -5.20
C PHE A 29 3.26 12.59 -5.74
N ASN A 30 2.61 13.06 -6.80
CA ASN A 30 1.47 12.34 -7.40
C ASN A 30 1.86 10.91 -7.80
N LYS A 31 2.98 10.76 -8.50
CA LYS A 31 3.47 9.44 -8.90
C LYS A 31 3.80 8.55 -7.70
N MET A 32 4.41 9.12 -6.66
CA MET A 32 4.72 8.41 -5.43
C MET A 32 3.44 7.93 -4.73
N PHE A 33 2.40 8.76 -4.65
CA PHE A 33 1.14 8.38 -4.02
C PHE A 33 0.42 7.26 -4.78
N ASP A 34 0.43 7.30 -6.11
CA ASP A 34 -0.17 6.23 -6.91
C ASP A 34 0.59 4.90 -6.72
N GLN A 35 1.92 4.94 -6.73
CA GLN A 35 2.75 3.75 -6.46
C GLN A 35 2.52 3.17 -5.05
N ASN A 36 2.37 4.03 -4.03
CA ASN A 36 2.10 3.56 -2.66
C ASN A 36 0.75 2.83 -2.56
N LYS A 37 -0.27 3.25 -3.31
CA LYS A 37 -1.58 2.57 -3.30
C LYS A 37 -1.48 1.16 -3.87
N ASP A 38 -0.79 1.02 -5.00
CA ASP A 38 -0.59 -0.27 -5.65
C ASP A 38 0.23 -1.21 -4.75
N GLU A 39 1.30 -0.70 -4.12
CA GLU A 39 2.13 -1.48 -3.20
C GLU A 39 1.37 -1.89 -1.93
N THR A 40 0.51 -1.02 -1.39
CA THR A 40 -0.33 -1.34 -0.23
C THR A 40 -1.33 -2.44 -0.57
N LYS A 41 -1.93 -2.41 -1.76
CA LYS A 41 -2.84 -3.46 -2.22
C LYS A 41 -2.14 -4.81 -2.37
N LEU A 42 -0.98 -4.83 -3.02
CA LEU A 42 -0.18 -6.04 -3.16
C LEU A 42 0.22 -6.61 -1.79
N SER A 43 0.67 -5.75 -0.88
CA SER A 43 1.00 -6.17 0.49
C SER A 43 -0.20 -6.75 1.25
N PHE A 44 -1.40 -6.19 1.04
CA PHE A 44 -2.63 -6.73 1.62
C PHE A 44 -2.95 -8.12 1.06
N GLU A 45 -2.90 -8.29 -0.26
CA GLU A 45 -3.14 -9.59 -0.92
C GLU A 45 -2.13 -10.65 -0.47
N ASP A 46 -0.84 -10.30 -0.39
CA ASP A 46 0.22 -11.19 0.09
C ASP A 46 0.01 -11.62 1.54
N GLN A 47 -0.44 -10.70 2.41
CA GLN A 47 -0.73 -11.01 3.80
C GLN A 47 -1.89 -12.00 3.92
N VAL A 48 -2.98 -11.79 3.16
CA VAL A 48 -4.13 -12.71 3.14
C VAL A 48 -3.73 -14.09 2.62
N LEU A 49 -2.95 -14.16 1.53
CA LEU A 49 -2.47 -15.42 0.97
C LEU A 49 -1.59 -16.18 1.96
N SER A 50 -0.61 -15.50 2.56
CA SER A 50 0.28 -16.12 3.56
C SER A 50 -0.49 -16.62 4.79
N SER A 51 -1.46 -15.85 5.29
CA SER A 51 -2.35 -16.29 6.37
C SER A 51 -3.19 -17.49 5.99
N THR A 52 -3.65 -17.56 4.74
CA THR A 52 -4.41 -18.71 4.22
C THR A 52 -3.56 -19.98 4.17
N ASP A 53 -2.32 -19.87 3.70
CA ASP A 53 -1.38 -20.99 3.68
C ASP A 53 -1.11 -21.51 5.09
N LEU A 54 -0.88 -20.61 6.06
CA LEU A 54 -0.67 -20.98 7.46
C LEU A 54 -1.92 -21.65 8.06
N TYR A 55 -3.10 -21.12 7.78
CA TYR A 55 -4.35 -21.73 8.21
C TYR A 55 -4.53 -23.13 7.62
N LEU A 56 -4.21 -23.33 6.34
CA LEU A 56 -4.34 -24.62 5.67
C LEU A 56 -3.34 -25.66 6.18
N LEU A 57 -2.09 -25.25 6.42
CA LEU A 57 -1.08 -26.12 7.04
C LEU A 57 -1.52 -26.61 8.42
N ASN A 58 -2.26 -25.78 9.16
CA ASN A 58 -2.78 -26.12 10.48
C ASN A 58 -4.10 -26.93 10.43
N ASN A 59 -4.74 -27.03 9.26
CA ASN A 59 -6.01 -27.72 9.05
C ASN A 59 -5.87 -28.79 7.95
N GLN A 60 -5.15 -29.88 8.26
CA GLN A 60 -4.84 -30.96 7.32
C GLN A 60 -6.09 -31.57 6.65
N ASN A 61 -7.24 -31.57 7.31
CA ASN A 61 -8.49 -32.06 6.72
C ASN A 61 -8.90 -31.23 5.50
N LEU A 62 -8.80 -29.90 5.58
CA LEU A 62 -9.12 -28.99 4.47
C LEU A 62 -8.11 -29.13 3.33
N MET A 63 -6.83 -29.34 3.67
CA MET A 63 -5.78 -29.62 2.68
C MET A 63 -6.05 -30.94 1.94
N ASN A 64 -6.49 -31.97 2.65
CA ASN A 64 -6.86 -33.24 2.04
C ASN A 64 -8.08 -33.08 1.13
N GLU A 65 -9.14 -32.39 1.59
CA GLU A 65 -10.31 -32.08 0.75
C GLU A 65 -9.91 -31.35 -0.55
N LEU A 66 -9.00 -30.38 -0.46
CA LEU A 66 -8.41 -29.66 -1.59
C LEU A 66 -7.71 -30.56 -2.63
N GLN A 67 -7.01 -31.60 -2.15
CA GLN A 67 -6.19 -32.44 -3.00
C GLN A 67 -6.96 -33.65 -3.55
N THR A 68 -7.93 -34.16 -2.81
CA THR A 68 -8.59 -35.45 -3.12
C THR A 68 -10.04 -35.31 -3.55
N GLU A 69 -10.79 -34.36 -3.00
CA GLU A 69 -12.24 -34.26 -3.23
C GLU A 69 -12.63 -33.09 -4.12
N ARG A 70 -12.03 -31.92 -3.91
CA ARG A 70 -12.41 -30.65 -4.53
C ARG A 70 -11.17 -29.88 -4.91
N GLY A 71 -10.98 -29.57 -6.20
CA GLY A 71 -9.81 -28.79 -6.67
C GLY A 71 -9.77 -27.32 -6.18
N TYR A 72 -10.69 -26.91 -5.30
CA TYR A 72 -10.70 -25.62 -4.62
C TYR A 72 -11.45 -25.74 -3.29
N ILE A 73 -11.12 -24.86 -2.34
CA ILE A 73 -11.90 -24.58 -1.14
C ILE A 73 -12.10 -23.07 -1.03
N THR A 74 -13.12 -22.67 -0.28
CA THR A 74 -13.39 -21.25 0.00
C THR A 74 -13.13 -20.99 1.47
N ILE A 75 -12.17 -20.12 1.75
CA ILE A 75 -11.86 -19.61 3.09
C ILE A 75 -12.17 -18.13 3.09
N THR A 76 -12.95 -17.67 4.07
CA THR A 76 -13.27 -16.24 4.19
C THR A 76 -12.24 -15.52 5.06
N ILE A 77 -12.02 -14.23 4.80
CA ILE A 77 -11.13 -13.38 5.61
C ILE A 77 -11.54 -13.43 7.10
N GLY A 78 -12.83 -13.38 7.39
CA GLY A 78 -13.35 -13.51 8.75
C GLY A 78 -13.00 -14.83 9.45
N GLN A 79 -12.85 -15.95 8.71
CA GLN A 79 -12.35 -17.20 9.28
C GLN A 79 -10.87 -17.09 9.66
N LEU A 80 -10.05 -16.47 8.81
CA LEU A 80 -8.63 -16.25 9.10
C LEU A 80 -8.44 -15.35 10.32
N MET A 81 -9.24 -14.28 10.46
CA MET A 81 -9.23 -13.39 11.61
C MET A 81 -9.68 -14.11 12.88
N SER A 82 -10.79 -14.83 12.82
CA SER A 82 -11.35 -15.56 13.97
C SER A 82 -10.41 -16.68 14.45
N ALA A 83 -9.67 -17.29 13.54
CA ALA A 83 -8.68 -18.32 13.84
C ALA A 83 -7.31 -17.74 14.26
N GLY A 84 -7.14 -16.41 14.24
CA GLY A 84 -5.92 -15.73 14.67
C GLY A 84 -4.76 -15.77 13.68
N PHE A 85 -5.01 -16.13 12.41
CA PHE A 85 -4.00 -16.17 11.36
C PHE A 85 -3.88 -14.83 10.62
N LEU A 86 -4.87 -13.95 10.73
CA LEU A 86 -4.90 -12.62 10.14
C LEU A 86 -5.28 -11.59 11.21
N ASP A 87 -4.68 -10.40 11.17
CA ASP A 87 -5.01 -9.33 12.13
C ASP A 87 -6.48 -8.94 11.98
N SER A 88 -7.18 -8.86 13.11
CA SER A 88 -8.59 -8.45 13.15
C SER A 88 -8.81 -6.98 12.79
N ASN A 89 -7.74 -6.19 12.67
CA ASN A 89 -7.78 -4.77 12.31
C ASN A 89 -7.18 -4.50 10.93
N LEU A 90 -6.92 -5.55 10.12
CA LEU A 90 -6.43 -5.38 8.77
C LEU A 90 -7.52 -4.69 7.93
N LEU A 91 -7.18 -3.51 7.41
CA LEU A 91 -8.08 -2.72 6.57
C LEU A 91 -7.86 -3.06 5.10
N ASP A 92 -8.95 -3.28 4.38
CA ASP A 92 -8.93 -3.35 2.93
C ASP A 92 -8.58 -1.96 2.35
N PRO A 93 -7.49 -1.84 1.57
CA PRO A 93 -7.05 -0.56 1.02
C PRO A 93 -8.00 0.04 -0.04
N GLU A 94 -8.94 -0.72 -0.59
CA GLU A 94 -9.93 -0.24 -1.55
C GLU A 94 -11.22 0.24 -0.86
N THR A 95 -11.69 -0.48 0.15
CA THR A 95 -12.98 -0.21 0.80
C THR A 95 -12.86 0.50 2.15
N ASN A 96 -11.66 0.51 2.76
CA ASN A 96 -11.41 0.94 4.15
C ASN A 96 -12.28 0.18 5.17
N GLU A 97 -12.76 -1.01 4.82
CA GLU A 97 -13.48 -1.90 5.72
C GLU A 97 -12.53 -2.92 6.35
N VAL A 98 -12.95 -3.48 7.51
CA VAL A 98 -12.23 -4.51 8.27
C VAL A 98 -12.87 -5.87 8.02
#